data_AF-A0A1Y2G8J2-F1
#
_entry.id   AF-A0A1Y2G8J2-F1
#
_cell.length_a   1.000
_cell.length_b   1.000
_cell.length_c   1.000
_cell.angle_alpha   90.00
_cell.angle_beta   90.00
_cell.angle_gamma   90.00
#
_symmetry.space_group_name_H-M   'P 1'
#
loop_
_entity.id
_entity.type
_entity.pdbx_description
1 polymer ?
#
loop_
_entity_poly.entity_id
_entity_poly.type
_entity_poly.pdbx_seq_one_letter_code
_entity_poly.pdbx_strand_id
1 'polypeptide(L)'
;MYAASPRRRYVCCQACCRGDGMLMRECLVDPYMSQYSIIILDEAHERTVSTDVLFGLLKQTVRKRKDLKIIVTSATLDAEKFSTYFYDCPIFTIPGRTYPVEILYTKEPESDYLDASLITIMQIHLSEPAGDILLFLTGQEEIDTACEILYERMKALGPMVPELIILPVYSALPSEMQSRIFEPTPPGARKVVIATNVAETSITIDGIYYVVDPGFVKQNAYDAKLGMDSLIVTPISQAQARQRSGRAGRTGPGKCYRLYTEAAYRNEMMPNPVPEIQRTNLAMIVLTLKAMGINDLINFDFMDPPPVQTLLTALEQLFALSALDSEGLLTRLGRKMAVFPMEPPLAKMLILSADLHCSEEILTIVSMLSVQSVFHRPKDKQALADSKKAKFHQPEGDHLTLLTVYNAWKASKFSNPWCFENFIQARSMKRAQDVRKQLLGYMDRYNQDVVSCGKNYTQVRRALCGGFFRHAAKKDPQEGYKTLVEGTPVYIHPSSSLFNKNPEWVIYHELVMTTKEYMREVTAIEPKWLTEAAPTFFKVADANKISRRKRQEKIEPLFNRYEKPNEWRLSRLKTGSRVSQTF
;
A
#
# COMPACT_ATOMS: atom_id res chain seq x y z
N MET A 1 -10.51 1.79 -69.44
CA MET A 1 -10.20 0.45 -68.91
C MET A 1 -9.31 0.61 -67.69
N TYR A 2 -9.81 0.15 -66.54
CA TYR A 2 -9.23 0.04 -65.20
C TYR A 2 -7.85 0.65 -64.93
N ALA A 3 -7.85 1.83 -64.28
CA ALA A 3 -6.75 2.31 -63.48
C ALA A 3 -6.71 1.51 -62.15
N ALA A 4 -5.60 0.82 -61.91
CA ALA A 4 -5.34 0.11 -60.66
C ALA A 4 -5.14 1.10 -59.51
N SER A 5 -5.98 0.99 -58.48
CA SER A 5 -5.81 1.66 -57.19
C SER A 5 -4.97 0.77 -56.26
N PRO A 6 -3.86 1.26 -55.68
CA PRO A 6 -3.29 0.64 -54.51
C PRO A 6 -3.61 1.51 -53.28
N ARG A 7 -4.82 1.37 -52.73
CA ARG A 7 -5.07 1.74 -51.32
C ARG A 7 -4.44 0.67 -50.43
N ARG A 8 -3.11 0.68 -50.29
CA ARG A 8 -2.47 0.10 -49.11
C ARG A 8 -2.78 1.02 -47.94
N ARG A 9 -3.84 0.70 -47.19
CA ARG A 9 -3.96 1.18 -45.80
C ARG A 9 -2.77 0.60 -45.06
N TYR A 10 -1.73 1.41 -44.85
CA TYR A 10 -0.78 1.15 -43.79
C TYR A 10 -1.58 1.19 -42.49
N VAL A 11 -1.97 0.02 -41.98
CA VAL A 11 -2.42 -0.10 -40.60
C VAL A 11 -1.17 0.10 -39.78
N CYS A 12 -0.93 1.33 -39.36
CA CYS A 12 0.05 1.62 -38.33
C CYS A 12 -0.48 0.90 -37.08
N CYS A 13 0.00 -0.32 -36.78
CA CYS A 13 -0.28 -0.97 -35.52
C CYS A 13 0.39 -0.13 -34.42
N GLN A 14 -0.36 0.86 -33.90
CA GLN A 14 0.04 1.59 -32.70
C GLN A 14 -0.19 0.65 -31.51
N ALA A 15 0.88 0.03 -31.03
CA ALA A 15 0.88 -0.61 -29.73
C ALA A 15 0.94 0.48 -28.65
N CYS A 16 0.08 0.38 -27.64
CA CYS A 16 0.06 1.29 -26.50
C CYS A 16 0.14 0.47 -25.23
N CYS A 17 1.24 0.59 -24.48
CA CYS A 17 1.38 -0.02 -23.17
C CYS A 17 0.80 0.94 -22.12
N ARG A 18 -0.20 0.48 -21.36
CA ARG A 18 -0.85 1.23 -20.28
C ARG A 18 -0.89 0.35 -19.04
N GLY A 19 -0.86 0.97 -17.86
CA GLY A 19 -1.15 0.25 -16.62
C GLY A 19 -2.63 -0.11 -16.51
N ASP A 20 -2.94 -1.21 -15.83
CA ASP A 20 -4.29 -1.78 -15.70
C ASP A 20 -5.32 -0.75 -15.22
N GLY A 21 -4.96 0.06 -14.22
CA GLY A 21 -5.83 1.11 -13.69
C GLY A 21 -6.14 2.24 -14.70
N MET A 22 -5.28 2.47 -15.69
CA MET A 22 -5.54 3.44 -16.76
C MET A 22 -6.53 2.86 -17.78
N LEU A 23 -6.37 1.58 -18.13
CA LEU A 23 -7.31 0.88 -19.01
C LEU A 23 -8.71 0.79 -18.36
N MET A 24 -8.78 0.51 -17.06
CA MET A 24 -10.04 0.49 -16.30
C MET A 24 -10.76 1.85 -16.34
N ARG A 25 -10.02 2.97 -16.37
CA ARG A 25 -10.64 4.29 -16.52
C ARG A 25 -11.11 4.59 -17.92
N GLU A 26 -10.44 4.07 -18.91
CA GLU A 26 -10.95 4.17 -20.28
C GLU A 26 -12.25 3.41 -20.42
N CYS A 27 -12.41 2.26 -19.74
CA CYS A 27 -13.69 1.57 -19.65
C CYS A 27 -14.79 2.42 -18.98
N LEU A 28 -14.47 3.37 -18.09
CA LEU A 28 -15.46 4.31 -17.53
C LEU A 28 -16.00 5.27 -18.59
N VAL A 29 -15.15 5.69 -19.52
CA VAL A 29 -15.49 6.69 -20.55
C VAL A 29 -16.10 6.00 -21.78
N ASP A 30 -15.54 4.86 -22.18
CA ASP A 30 -15.96 4.03 -23.31
C ASP A 30 -16.09 2.56 -22.86
N PRO A 31 -17.28 2.15 -22.38
CA PRO A 31 -17.53 0.78 -21.94
C PRO A 31 -17.34 -0.29 -23.03
N TYR A 32 -17.38 0.10 -24.31
CA TYR A 32 -17.21 -0.80 -25.46
C TYR A 32 -15.76 -0.90 -25.94
N MET A 33 -14.85 -0.11 -25.35
CA MET A 33 -13.43 -0.05 -25.70
C MET A 33 -13.21 0.10 -27.21
N SER A 34 -14.02 0.93 -27.84
CA SER A 34 -14.18 1.11 -29.29
C SER A 34 -12.88 1.51 -29.99
N GLN A 35 -11.97 2.15 -29.25
CA GLN A 35 -10.64 2.56 -29.74
C GLN A 35 -9.68 1.38 -29.97
N TYR A 36 -9.95 0.22 -29.37
CA TYR A 36 -9.06 -0.94 -29.39
C TYR A 36 -9.63 -2.06 -30.25
N SER A 37 -8.77 -2.73 -31.03
CA SER A 37 -9.14 -3.96 -31.76
C SER A 37 -8.66 -5.22 -31.03
N ILE A 38 -7.55 -5.11 -30.31
CA ILE A 38 -6.94 -6.19 -29.53
C ILE A 38 -6.52 -5.61 -28.19
N ILE A 39 -6.84 -6.29 -27.10
CA ILE A 39 -6.37 -5.97 -25.75
C ILE A 39 -5.54 -7.15 -25.24
N ILE A 40 -4.32 -6.87 -24.77
CA ILE A 40 -3.44 -7.85 -24.13
C ILE A 40 -3.38 -7.50 -22.66
N LEU A 41 -3.84 -8.42 -21.81
CA LEU A 41 -3.74 -8.32 -20.35
C LEU A 41 -2.54 -9.15 -19.91
N ASP A 42 -1.45 -8.47 -19.60
CA ASP A 42 -0.18 -9.09 -19.24
C ASP A 42 -0.03 -9.34 -17.75
N GLU A 43 0.84 -10.28 -17.38
CA GLU A 43 1.13 -10.62 -15.98
C GLU A 43 -0.12 -10.96 -15.15
N ALA A 44 -1.13 -11.59 -15.79
CA ALA A 44 -2.45 -11.88 -15.20
C ALA A 44 -2.42 -12.71 -13.91
N HIS A 45 -1.31 -13.39 -13.64
CA HIS A 45 -1.11 -14.16 -12.41
C HIS A 45 -0.85 -13.30 -11.17
N GLU A 46 -0.49 -12.02 -11.32
CA GLU A 46 -0.40 -11.11 -10.18
C GLU A 46 -1.78 -10.82 -9.55
N ARG A 47 -2.86 -11.03 -10.32
CA ARG A 47 -4.26 -10.91 -9.87
C ARG A 47 -4.52 -9.62 -9.11
N THR A 48 -4.08 -8.51 -9.71
CA THR A 48 -4.32 -7.16 -9.19
C THR A 48 -5.81 -6.85 -9.21
N VAL A 49 -6.26 -5.95 -8.34
CA VAL A 49 -7.68 -5.57 -8.24
C VAL A 49 -8.20 -5.02 -9.57
N SER A 50 -7.39 -4.21 -10.24
CA SER A 50 -7.76 -3.60 -11.53
C SER A 50 -7.89 -4.65 -12.63
N THR A 51 -6.99 -5.64 -12.66
CA THR A 51 -7.01 -6.72 -13.65
C THR A 51 -8.22 -7.63 -13.46
N ASP A 52 -8.59 -7.96 -12.22
CA ASP A 52 -9.79 -8.75 -11.93
C ASP A 52 -11.09 -8.03 -12.33
N VAL A 53 -11.16 -6.72 -12.10
CA VAL A 53 -12.29 -5.90 -12.57
C VAL A 53 -12.33 -5.84 -14.09
N LEU A 54 -11.17 -5.65 -14.73
CA LEU A 54 -11.06 -5.66 -16.19
C LEU A 54 -11.49 -6.99 -16.80
N PHE A 55 -11.16 -8.13 -16.16
CA PHE A 55 -11.64 -9.44 -16.61
C PHE A 55 -13.16 -9.50 -16.68
N GLY A 56 -13.85 -9.09 -15.62
CA GLY A 56 -15.32 -9.07 -15.57
C GLY A 56 -15.93 -8.15 -16.62
N LEU A 57 -15.37 -6.94 -16.79
CA LEU A 57 -15.84 -5.97 -17.78
C LEU A 57 -15.62 -6.47 -19.21
N LEU A 58 -14.41 -6.90 -19.52
CA LEU A 58 -14.02 -7.28 -20.87
C LEU A 58 -14.66 -8.60 -21.32
N LYS A 59 -14.90 -9.53 -20.39
CA LYS A 59 -15.67 -10.76 -20.63
C LYS A 59 -17.09 -10.43 -21.13
N GLN A 60 -17.74 -9.43 -20.54
CA GLN A 60 -19.03 -8.93 -21.03
C GLN A 60 -18.90 -8.20 -22.38
N THR A 61 -17.85 -7.39 -22.55
CA THR A 61 -17.63 -6.62 -23.79
C THR A 61 -17.39 -7.52 -25.00
N VAL A 62 -16.61 -8.60 -24.88
CA VAL A 62 -16.36 -9.55 -25.99
C VAL A 62 -17.64 -10.22 -26.48
N ARG A 63 -18.60 -10.50 -25.58
CA ARG A 63 -19.92 -11.02 -25.98
C ARG A 63 -20.69 -10.02 -26.85
N LYS A 64 -20.59 -8.73 -26.55
CA LYS A 64 -21.26 -7.66 -27.30
C LYS A 64 -20.50 -7.28 -28.58
N ARG A 65 -19.18 -7.37 -28.55
CA ARG A 65 -18.27 -6.87 -29.59
C ARG A 65 -17.40 -8.00 -30.12
N LYS A 66 -17.88 -8.66 -31.18
CA LYS A 66 -17.22 -9.84 -31.78
C LYS A 66 -15.91 -9.53 -32.53
N ASP A 67 -15.67 -8.26 -32.89
CA ASP A 67 -14.43 -7.82 -33.52
C ASP A 67 -13.29 -7.58 -32.52
N LEU A 68 -13.60 -7.39 -31.23
CA LEU A 68 -12.60 -7.22 -30.17
C LEU A 68 -11.97 -8.57 -29.81
N LYS A 69 -10.64 -8.63 -29.82
CA LYS A 69 -9.89 -9.80 -29.35
C LYS A 69 -9.22 -9.52 -28.01
N ILE A 70 -9.19 -10.52 -27.15
CA ILE A 70 -8.49 -10.47 -25.87
C ILE A 70 -7.42 -11.56 -25.85
N ILE A 71 -6.23 -11.19 -25.37
CA ILE A 71 -5.15 -12.12 -25.06
C ILE A 71 -4.83 -11.92 -23.58
N VAL A 72 -4.90 -13.00 -22.81
CA VAL A 72 -4.48 -13.00 -21.40
C VAL A 72 -3.16 -13.75 -21.32
N THR A 73 -2.10 -13.08 -20.87
CA THR A 73 -0.78 -13.71 -20.69
C THR A 73 -0.51 -13.91 -19.20
N SER A 74 0.00 -15.09 -18.85
CA SER A 74 0.30 -15.51 -17.49
C SER A 74 1.57 -16.36 -17.49
N ALA A 75 2.40 -16.20 -16.46
CA ALA A 75 3.60 -17.00 -16.26
C ALA A 75 3.33 -18.28 -15.44
N THR A 76 2.14 -18.42 -14.84
CA THR A 76 1.80 -19.58 -14.00
C THR A 76 1.04 -20.65 -14.79
N LEU A 77 1.16 -21.90 -14.32
CA LEU A 77 0.51 -23.08 -14.91
C LEU A 77 -1.01 -23.15 -14.68
N ASP A 78 -1.61 -22.22 -13.93
CA ASP A 78 -3.06 -22.21 -13.67
C ASP A 78 -3.86 -21.56 -14.83
N ALA A 79 -3.48 -21.90 -16.06
CA ALA A 79 -4.15 -21.43 -17.27
C ALA A 79 -5.57 -21.99 -17.42
N GLU A 80 -5.86 -23.12 -16.78
CA GLU A 80 -7.18 -23.75 -16.77
C GLU A 80 -8.25 -22.88 -16.11
N LYS A 81 -7.90 -22.21 -15.00
CA LYS A 81 -8.83 -21.27 -14.34
C LYS A 81 -9.19 -20.10 -15.25
N PHE A 82 -8.20 -19.53 -15.94
CA PHE A 82 -8.44 -18.47 -16.92
C PHE A 82 -9.28 -18.95 -18.10
N SER A 83 -8.96 -20.14 -18.64
CA SER A 83 -9.70 -20.76 -19.73
C SER A 83 -11.17 -20.94 -19.38
N THR A 84 -11.45 -21.60 -18.26
CA THR A 84 -12.81 -21.86 -17.76
C THR A 84 -13.58 -20.55 -17.57
N TYR A 85 -12.93 -19.54 -16.98
CA TYR A 85 -13.53 -18.23 -16.76
C TYR A 85 -13.87 -17.50 -18.06
N PHE A 86 -13.03 -17.61 -19.10
CA PHE A 86 -13.22 -17.00 -20.42
C PHE A 86 -13.87 -17.93 -21.45
N TYR A 87 -14.89 -18.69 -21.04
CA TYR A 87 -15.69 -19.55 -21.92
C TYR A 87 -14.89 -20.69 -22.58
N ASP A 88 -14.06 -21.37 -21.78
CA ASP A 88 -13.19 -22.48 -22.22
C ASP A 88 -12.29 -22.08 -23.39
N CYS A 89 -11.67 -20.90 -23.29
CA CYS A 89 -10.82 -20.38 -24.35
C CYS A 89 -9.56 -21.24 -24.55
N PRO A 90 -9.05 -21.37 -25.79
CA PRO A 90 -7.89 -22.21 -26.06
C PRO A 90 -6.65 -21.72 -25.31
N ILE A 91 -5.98 -22.64 -24.63
CA ILE A 91 -4.72 -22.38 -23.92
C ILE A 91 -3.57 -22.61 -24.89
N PHE A 92 -2.70 -21.60 -25.04
CA PHE A 92 -1.48 -21.72 -25.81
C PHE A 92 -0.27 -21.63 -24.86
N THR A 93 0.39 -22.77 -24.64
CA THR A 93 1.56 -22.85 -23.77
C THR A 93 2.83 -22.71 -24.60
N ILE A 94 3.62 -21.66 -24.31
CA ILE A 94 4.97 -21.52 -24.88
C ILE A 94 5.91 -22.34 -24.00
N PRO A 95 6.59 -23.38 -24.53
CA PRO A 95 7.54 -24.15 -23.75
C PRO A 95 8.70 -23.22 -23.32
N GLY A 96 8.84 -23.02 -22.02
CA GLY A 96 9.86 -22.14 -21.46
C GLY A 96 11.27 -22.62 -21.84
N ARG A 97 12.17 -21.67 -22.13
CA ARG A 97 13.60 -21.92 -22.34
C ARG A 97 14.38 -21.89 -21.02
N THR A 98 13.82 -22.48 -19.97
CA THR A 98 14.47 -22.50 -18.66
C THR A 98 15.35 -23.74 -18.55
N TYR A 99 16.58 -23.54 -18.10
CA TYR A 99 17.48 -24.62 -17.74
C TYR A 99 17.00 -25.32 -16.45
N PRO A 100 17.35 -26.60 -16.24
CA PRO A 100 16.97 -27.32 -15.03
C PRO A 100 17.55 -26.63 -13.78
N VAL A 101 16.72 -26.53 -12.73
CA VAL A 101 17.11 -25.99 -11.43
C VAL A 101 17.01 -27.10 -10.38
N GLU A 102 18.11 -27.38 -9.69
CA GLU A 102 18.11 -28.30 -8.56
C GLU A 102 17.47 -27.63 -7.33
N ILE A 103 16.48 -28.27 -6.72
CA ILE A 103 15.76 -27.73 -5.56
C ILE A 103 16.22 -28.46 -4.31
N LEU A 104 16.79 -27.72 -3.36
CA LEU A 104 17.22 -28.22 -2.06
C LEU A 104 16.29 -27.69 -0.97
N TYR A 105 15.93 -28.55 -0.02
CA TYR A 105 15.10 -28.21 1.14
C TYR A 105 15.88 -28.42 2.43
N THR A 106 15.59 -27.62 3.46
CA THR A 106 16.08 -27.90 4.81
C THR A 106 15.39 -29.15 5.38
N LYS A 107 16.10 -29.87 6.25
CA LYS A 107 15.54 -31.05 6.91
C LYS A 107 14.56 -30.68 8.02
N GLU A 108 14.85 -29.58 8.71
CA GLU A 108 14.08 -29.05 9.83
C GLU A 108 13.72 -27.58 9.55
N PRO A 109 12.62 -27.07 10.13
CA PRO A 109 12.25 -25.66 10.00
C PRO A 109 13.26 -24.76 10.73
N GLU A 110 13.75 -23.74 10.05
CA GLU A 110 14.69 -22.77 10.62
C GLU A 110 13.94 -21.74 11.46
N SER A 111 14.39 -21.49 12.70
CA SER A 111 13.77 -20.51 13.60
C SER A 111 14.13 -19.07 13.24
N ASP A 112 15.39 -18.84 12.82
CA ASP A 112 15.87 -17.58 12.29
C ASP A 112 16.24 -17.73 10.82
N TYR A 113 15.26 -17.49 9.95
CA TYR A 113 15.46 -17.59 8.50
C TYR A 113 16.44 -16.53 7.96
N LEU A 114 16.65 -15.41 8.66
CA LEU A 114 17.56 -14.37 8.22
C LEU A 114 19.00 -14.86 8.37
N ASP A 115 19.37 -15.34 9.56
CA ASP A 115 20.72 -15.86 9.79
C ASP A 115 21.01 -17.10 8.92
N ALA A 116 20.06 -18.03 8.84
CA ALA A 116 20.17 -19.21 7.96
C ALA A 116 20.37 -18.83 6.49
N SER A 117 19.68 -17.78 6.00
CA SER A 117 19.88 -17.25 4.65
C SER A 117 21.31 -16.74 4.45
N LEU A 118 21.82 -15.97 5.40
CA LEU A 118 23.17 -15.40 5.30
C LEU A 118 24.25 -16.50 5.37
N ILE A 119 24.08 -17.50 6.23
CA ILE A 119 25.00 -18.65 6.30
C ILE A 119 25.00 -19.42 4.97
N THR A 120 23.81 -19.65 4.40
CA THR A 120 23.67 -20.34 3.11
C THR A 120 24.37 -19.57 1.98
N ILE A 121 24.24 -18.24 1.93
CA ILE A 121 24.97 -17.39 0.97
C ILE A 121 26.47 -17.56 1.11
N MET A 122 27.00 -17.53 2.33
CA MET A 122 28.43 -17.69 2.59
C MET A 122 28.92 -19.08 2.17
N GLN A 123 28.13 -20.12 2.44
CA GLN A 123 28.44 -21.48 1.99
C GLN A 123 28.47 -21.57 0.47
N ILE A 124 27.46 -21.02 -0.22
CA ILE A 124 27.41 -20.98 -1.69
C ILE A 124 28.62 -20.23 -2.24
N HIS A 125 28.97 -19.07 -1.67
CA HIS A 125 30.12 -18.26 -2.12
C HIS A 125 31.44 -19.03 -2.04
N LEU A 126 31.64 -19.82 -1.00
CA LEU A 126 32.89 -20.55 -0.74
C LEU A 126 32.98 -21.90 -1.45
N SER A 127 31.85 -22.60 -1.65
CA SER A 127 31.85 -24.00 -2.10
C SER A 127 31.32 -24.21 -3.51
N GLU A 128 30.41 -23.37 -4.00
CA GLU A 128 29.78 -23.53 -5.31
C GLU A 128 30.54 -22.78 -6.42
N PRO A 129 30.49 -23.23 -7.69
CA PRO A 129 31.15 -22.57 -8.81
C PRO A 129 30.56 -21.19 -9.14
N ALA A 130 31.18 -20.48 -10.09
CA ALA A 130 30.79 -19.12 -10.47
C ALA A 130 29.31 -19.00 -10.85
N GLY A 131 28.68 -17.92 -10.40
CA GLY A 131 27.26 -17.63 -10.62
C GLY A 131 26.75 -16.68 -9.54
N ASP A 132 25.89 -15.74 -9.93
CA ASP A 132 25.37 -14.75 -8.98
C ASP A 132 24.25 -15.34 -8.12
N ILE A 133 24.08 -14.75 -6.93
CA ILE A 133 23.13 -15.20 -5.92
C ILE A 133 21.98 -14.20 -5.82
N LEU A 134 20.74 -14.71 -5.76
CA LEU A 134 19.55 -13.95 -5.46
C LEU A 134 18.94 -14.43 -4.15
N LEU A 135 18.87 -13.56 -3.15
CA LEU A 135 18.20 -13.80 -1.88
C LEU A 135 16.87 -13.04 -1.84
N PHE A 136 15.80 -13.72 -1.46
CA PHE A 136 14.50 -13.10 -1.18
C PHE A 136 14.35 -12.77 0.31
N LEU A 137 14.09 -11.50 0.65
CA LEU A 137 13.74 -11.03 2.01
C LEU A 137 12.45 -10.21 1.99
N THR A 138 11.87 -9.92 3.16
CA THR A 138 10.50 -9.38 3.23
C THR A 138 10.42 -7.86 3.17
N GLY A 139 11.47 -7.14 3.60
CA GLY A 139 11.42 -5.68 3.69
C GLY A 139 12.77 -4.98 3.77
N GLN A 140 12.74 -3.65 3.67
CA GLN A 140 13.94 -2.80 3.63
C GLN A 140 14.83 -3.00 4.86
N GLU A 141 14.27 -2.98 6.07
CA GLU A 141 15.06 -3.07 7.31
C GLU A 141 15.85 -4.39 7.37
N GLU A 142 15.20 -5.51 7.04
CA GLU A 142 15.85 -6.83 6.94
C GLU A 142 16.94 -6.85 5.87
N ILE A 143 16.69 -6.25 4.70
CA ILE A 143 17.65 -6.19 3.60
C ILE A 143 18.89 -5.39 3.99
N ASP A 144 18.70 -4.20 4.56
CA ASP A 144 19.81 -3.33 4.96
C ASP A 144 20.65 -4.01 6.06
N THR A 145 20.01 -4.63 7.06
CA THR A 145 20.70 -5.41 8.10
C THR A 145 21.43 -6.64 7.53
N ALA A 146 20.83 -7.37 6.58
CA ALA A 146 21.48 -8.49 5.90
C ALA A 146 22.74 -8.04 5.14
N CYS A 147 22.67 -6.89 4.46
CA CYS A 147 23.81 -6.33 3.75
C CYS A 147 24.96 -5.96 4.70
N GLU A 148 24.63 -5.30 5.82
CA GLU A 148 25.60 -4.92 6.86
C GLU A 148 26.31 -6.17 7.44
N ILE A 149 25.54 -7.20 7.83
CA ILE A 149 26.08 -8.45 8.41
C ILE A 149 26.96 -9.21 7.39
N LEU A 150 26.52 -9.34 6.13
CA LEU A 150 27.31 -10.01 5.10
C LEU A 150 28.62 -9.25 4.83
N TYR A 151 28.59 -7.92 4.82
CA TYR A 151 29.79 -7.11 4.63
C TYR A 151 30.79 -7.31 5.78
N GLU A 152 30.32 -7.36 7.04
CA GLU A 152 31.17 -7.66 8.20
C GLU A 152 31.75 -9.08 8.15
N ARG A 153 30.95 -10.08 7.77
CA ARG A 153 31.41 -11.48 7.61
C ARG A 153 32.48 -11.59 6.53
N MET A 154 32.29 -10.93 5.38
CA MET A 154 33.29 -10.88 4.30
C MET A 154 34.59 -10.23 4.74
N LYS A 155 34.51 -9.14 5.52
CA LYS A 155 35.69 -8.47 6.08
C LYS A 155 36.48 -9.37 7.04
N ALA A 156 35.79 -10.22 7.80
CA ALA A 156 36.41 -11.16 8.74
C ALA A 156 37.14 -12.34 8.06
N LEU A 157 36.69 -12.78 6.87
CA LEU A 157 37.31 -13.87 6.11
C LEU A 157 38.64 -13.48 5.44
N GLY A 158 38.94 -12.18 5.33
CA GLY A 158 40.20 -11.68 4.79
C GLY A 158 40.35 -11.81 3.26
N PRO A 159 41.53 -11.47 2.71
CA PRO A 159 41.74 -11.35 1.25
C PRO A 159 41.92 -12.69 0.51
N MET A 160 41.84 -13.84 1.19
CA MET A 160 41.96 -15.15 0.55
C MET A 160 40.68 -15.59 -0.18
N VAL A 161 39.56 -14.92 0.05
CA VAL A 161 38.25 -15.25 -0.53
C VAL A 161 37.94 -14.31 -1.69
N PRO A 162 37.33 -14.80 -2.79
CA PRO A 162 36.80 -13.96 -3.87
C PRO A 162 35.93 -12.82 -3.36
N GLU A 163 35.97 -11.67 -4.03
CA GLU A 163 35.19 -10.50 -3.64
C GLU A 163 33.68 -10.77 -3.80
N LEU A 164 32.90 -10.35 -2.80
CA LEU A 164 31.43 -10.47 -2.78
C LEU A 164 30.80 -9.08 -2.93
N ILE A 165 30.15 -8.83 -4.06
CA ILE A 165 29.47 -7.56 -4.34
C ILE A 165 28.03 -7.67 -3.86
N ILE A 166 27.70 -6.96 -2.78
CA ILE A 166 26.37 -7.00 -2.14
C ILE A 166 25.53 -5.83 -2.65
N LEU A 167 24.36 -6.12 -3.22
CA LEU A 167 23.44 -5.10 -3.78
C LEU A 167 22.01 -5.29 -3.26
N PRO A 168 21.43 -4.29 -2.56
CA PRO A 168 20.04 -4.34 -2.11
C PRO A 168 19.05 -3.93 -3.22
N VAL A 169 17.85 -4.52 -3.22
CA VAL A 169 16.75 -4.15 -4.13
C VAL A 169 15.40 -4.16 -3.40
N TYR A 170 14.77 -2.99 -3.34
CA TYR A 170 13.41 -2.82 -2.82
C TYR A 170 12.73 -1.62 -3.47
N SER A 171 11.39 -1.54 -3.40
CA SER A 171 10.58 -0.57 -4.18
C SER A 171 10.93 0.91 -3.93
N ALA A 172 11.43 1.26 -2.75
CA ALA A 172 11.80 2.62 -2.38
C ALA A 172 13.23 3.03 -2.81
N LEU A 173 14.01 2.11 -3.40
CA LEU A 173 15.42 2.36 -3.73
C LEU A 173 15.56 3.38 -4.88
N PRO A 174 16.55 4.31 -4.83
CA PRO A 174 16.86 5.19 -5.94
C PRO A 174 17.25 4.44 -7.22
N SER A 175 16.83 4.96 -8.39
CA SER A 175 17.07 4.26 -9.67
C SER A 175 18.53 4.12 -10.06
N GLU A 176 19.40 5.04 -9.61
CA GLU A 176 20.84 4.92 -9.84
C GLU A 176 21.39 3.67 -9.15
N MET A 177 21.00 3.42 -7.89
CA MET A 177 21.37 2.22 -7.15
C MET A 177 20.72 0.96 -7.73
N GLN A 178 19.47 1.07 -8.17
CA GLN A 178 18.77 -0.03 -8.84
C GLN A 178 19.43 -0.41 -10.17
N SER A 179 20.02 0.54 -10.90
CA SER A 179 20.68 0.27 -12.19
C SER A 179 21.95 -0.58 -12.03
N ARG A 180 22.65 -0.44 -10.89
CA ARG A 180 23.87 -1.20 -10.59
C ARG A 180 23.66 -2.71 -10.53
N ILE A 181 22.44 -3.18 -10.29
CA ILE A 181 22.15 -4.63 -10.22
C ILE A 181 22.26 -5.32 -11.58
N PHE A 182 22.09 -4.56 -12.66
CA PHE A 182 22.19 -5.03 -14.03
C PHE A 182 23.63 -5.01 -14.56
N GLU A 183 24.57 -4.42 -13.82
CA GLU A 183 25.98 -4.44 -14.20
C GLU A 183 26.51 -5.89 -14.12
N PRO A 184 27.31 -6.31 -15.11
CA PRO A 184 27.88 -7.65 -15.13
C PRO A 184 28.90 -7.80 -14.01
N THR A 185 28.97 -9.00 -13.43
CA THR A 185 29.89 -9.30 -12.35
C THR A 185 31.34 -9.33 -12.87
N PRO A 186 32.29 -8.60 -12.24
CA PRO A 186 33.70 -8.65 -12.60
C PRO A 186 34.29 -10.06 -12.50
N PRO A 187 35.28 -10.41 -13.34
CA PRO A 187 35.91 -11.73 -13.29
C PRO A 187 36.61 -11.94 -11.94
N GLY A 188 36.32 -13.07 -11.28
CA GLY A 188 36.85 -13.42 -9.97
C GLY A 188 36.06 -12.85 -8.78
N ALA A 189 34.96 -12.13 -9.02
CA ALA A 189 34.02 -11.70 -8.00
C ALA A 189 32.68 -12.45 -8.14
N ARG A 190 31.84 -12.39 -7.10
CA ARG A 190 30.45 -12.87 -7.12
C ARG A 190 29.51 -11.76 -6.69
N LYS A 191 28.39 -11.59 -7.39
CA LYS A 191 27.34 -10.64 -7.01
C LYS A 191 26.26 -11.35 -6.20
N VAL A 192 25.82 -10.71 -5.12
CA VAL A 192 24.68 -11.12 -4.30
C VAL A 192 23.66 -10.01 -4.34
N VAL A 193 22.51 -10.31 -4.91
CA VAL A 193 21.36 -9.41 -4.92
C VAL A 193 20.42 -9.83 -3.82
N ILE A 194 20.14 -8.91 -2.89
CA ILE A 194 19.19 -9.12 -1.80
C ILE A 194 17.94 -8.32 -2.11
N ALA A 195 16.86 -9.01 -2.45
CA ALA A 195 15.66 -8.40 -3.03
C ALA A 195 14.38 -8.75 -2.28
N THR A 196 13.37 -7.89 -2.38
CA THR A 196 11.99 -8.26 -2.07
C THR A 196 11.36 -9.06 -3.23
N ASN A 197 10.05 -9.32 -3.15
CA ASN A 197 9.27 -9.93 -4.24
C ASN A 197 9.30 -9.12 -5.56
N VAL A 198 9.91 -7.94 -5.63
CA VAL A 198 10.14 -7.22 -6.89
C VAL A 198 10.99 -8.03 -7.88
N ALA A 199 11.92 -8.87 -7.39
CA ALA A 199 12.70 -9.77 -8.23
C ALA A 199 11.91 -11.03 -8.66
N GLU A 200 10.74 -11.29 -8.05
CA GLU A 200 9.91 -12.48 -8.28
C GLU A 200 9.15 -12.39 -9.61
N THR A 201 8.65 -11.22 -9.97
CA THR A 201 7.90 -10.94 -11.21
C THR A 201 8.59 -9.86 -12.04
N SER A 202 8.71 -8.65 -11.47
CA SER A 202 8.92 -7.39 -12.20
C SER A 202 10.34 -7.15 -12.74
N ILE A 203 11.37 -7.83 -12.22
CA ILE A 203 12.76 -7.60 -12.62
C ILE A 203 13.45 -8.89 -13.04
N THR A 204 14.19 -8.80 -14.14
CA THR A 204 15.03 -9.90 -14.66
C THR A 204 16.49 -9.53 -14.47
N ILE A 205 17.21 -10.27 -13.62
CA ILE A 205 18.64 -10.05 -13.39
C ILE A 205 19.39 -11.17 -14.11
N ASP A 206 20.25 -10.79 -15.04
CA ASP A 206 21.08 -11.73 -15.77
C ASP A 206 22.23 -12.22 -14.88
N GLY A 207 22.66 -13.47 -15.08
CA GLY A 207 23.77 -14.07 -14.34
C GLY A 207 23.40 -14.71 -13.00
N ILE A 208 22.12 -14.75 -12.62
CA ILE A 208 21.65 -15.49 -11.43
C ILE A 208 21.67 -17.00 -11.70
N TYR A 209 22.40 -17.73 -10.87
CA TYR A 209 22.47 -19.20 -10.87
C TYR A 209 22.01 -19.81 -9.55
N TYR A 210 22.13 -19.06 -8.44
CA TYR A 210 21.77 -19.52 -7.11
C TYR A 210 20.65 -18.67 -6.55
N VAL A 211 19.58 -19.30 -6.08
CA VAL A 211 18.47 -18.63 -5.38
C VAL A 211 18.39 -19.15 -3.95
N VAL A 212 18.30 -18.23 -2.98
CA VAL A 212 18.02 -18.55 -1.58
C VAL A 212 16.63 -18.02 -1.26
N ASP A 213 15.72 -18.92 -0.87
CA ASP A 213 14.30 -18.62 -0.63
C ASP A 213 13.91 -19.03 0.81
N PRO A 214 13.76 -18.06 1.73
CA PRO A 214 13.25 -18.32 3.06
C PRO A 214 11.73 -18.56 3.10
N GLY A 215 11.00 -18.35 2.00
CA GLY A 215 9.58 -18.71 1.93
C GLY A 215 8.61 -17.67 2.48
N PHE A 216 9.03 -16.42 2.70
CA PHE A 216 8.18 -15.34 3.22
C PHE A 216 8.00 -14.18 2.23
N VAL A 217 6.90 -13.45 2.40
CA VAL A 217 6.58 -12.23 1.67
C VAL A 217 5.76 -11.29 2.55
N LYS A 218 5.97 -9.98 2.41
CA LYS A 218 5.13 -8.97 3.06
C LYS A 218 3.97 -8.61 2.13
N GLN A 219 2.74 -8.76 2.61
CA GLN A 219 1.53 -8.53 1.82
C GLN A 219 0.56 -7.62 2.58
N ASN A 220 -0.21 -6.83 1.82
CA ASN A 220 -1.30 -6.05 2.38
C ASN A 220 -2.43 -6.98 2.80
N ALA A 221 -2.96 -6.74 4.00
CA ALA A 221 -4.14 -7.37 4.55
C ALA A 221 -5.07 -6.29 5.12
N TYR A 222 -6.28 -6.22 4.58
CA TYR A 222 -7.32 -5.32 5.01
C TYR A 222 -8.24 -5.97 6.03
N ASP A 223 -8.39 -5.35 7.19
CA ASP A 223 -9.42 -5.72 8.17
C ASP A 223 -10.66 -4.83 7.96
N ALA A 224 -11.73 -5.41 7.43
CA ALA A 224 -12.98 -4.70 7.19
C ALA A 224 -13.69 -4.24 8.47
N LYS A 225 -13.43 -4.88 9.62
CA LYS A 225 -14.04 -4.50 10.90
C LYS A 225 -13.37 -3.28 11.51
N LEU A 226 -12.04 -3.20 11.39
CA LEU A 226 -11.23 -2.09 11.88
C LEU A 226 -11.05 -0.98 10.83
N GLY A 227 -11.44 -1.26 9.58
CA GLY A 227 -11.21 -0.37 8.45
C GLY A 227 -9.72 -0.06 8.20
N MET A 228 -8.82 -0.96 8.59
CA MET A 228 -7.37 -0.73 8.59
C MET A 228 -6.66 -1.64 7.58
N ASP A 229 -5.75 -1.05 6.81
CA ASP A 229 -4.77 -1.78 6.01
C ASP A 229 -3.53 -2.09 6.86
N SER A 230 -3.10 -3.36 6.84
CA SER A 230 -1.93 -3.82 7.57
C SER A 230 -0.96 -4.53 6.63
N LEU A 231 0.33 -4.29 6.82
CA LEU A 231 1.40 -4.98 6.08
C LEU A 231 1.93 -6.13 6.92
N ILE A 232 1.44 -7.33 6.68
CA ILE A 232 1.80 -8.53 7.44
C ILE A 232 2.80 -9.40 6.66
N VAL A 233 3.71 -10.04 7.39
CA VAL A 233 4.59 -11.07 6.82
C VAL A 233 3.80 -12.38 6.79
N THR A 234 3.77 -13.01 5.62
CA THR A 234 3.02 -14.24 5.36
C THR A 234 3.90 -15.24 4.59
N PRO A 235 3.66 -16.55 4.75
CA PRO A 235 4.32 -17.55 3.92
C PRO A 235 3.89 -17.39 2.46
N ILE A 236 4.80 -17.69 1.53
CA ILE A 236 4.51 -17.65 0.10
C ILE A 236 3.64 -18.83 -0.33
N SER A 237 2.98 -18.69 -1.47
CA SER A 237 2.32 -19.81 -2.15
C SER A 237 3.30 -20.67 -2.96
N GLN A 238 2.90 -21.89 -3.31
CA GLN A 238 3.67 -22.79 -4.16
C GLN A 238 3.95 -22.18 -5.53
N ALA A 239 3.00 -21.45 -6.12
CA ALA A 239 3.19 -20.74 -7.37
C ALA A 239 4.33 -19.70 -7.27
N GLN A 240 4.35 -18.90 -6.19
CA GLN A 240 5.41 -17.92 -5.95
C GLN A 240 6.76 -18.59 -5.72
N ALA A 241 6.81 -19.66 -4.94
CA ALA A 241 8.02 -20.45 -4.71
C ALA A 241 8.60 -21.02 -6.02
N ARG A 242 7.75 -21.44 -6.96
CA ARG A 242 8.16 -21.90 -8.30
C ARG A 242 8.71 -20.75 -9.14
N GLN A 243 8.11 -19.57 -9.08
CA GLN A 243 8.62 -18.39 -9.77
C GLN A 243 10.00 -17.97 -9.23
N ARG A 244 10.17 -17.96 -7.91
CA ARG A 244 11.44 -17.68 -7.24
C ARG A 244 12.53 -18.67 -7.68
N SER A 245 12.26 -19.97 -7.62
CA SER A 245 13.22 -20.98 -8.10
C SER A 245 13.52 -20.85 -9.60
N GLY A 246 12.52 -20.46 -10.40
CA GLY A 246 12.67 -20.25 -11.85
C GLY A 246 13.64 -19.12 -12.20
N ARG A 247 13.93 -18.19 -11.28
CA ARG A 247 14.92 -17.13 -11.51
C ARG A 247 16.36 -17.67 -11.64
N ALA A 248 16.68 -18.81 -11.00
CA ALA A 248 17.96 -19.49 -11.13
C ALA A 248 18.18 -20.15 -12.50
N GLY A 249 17.10 -20.50 -13.21
CA GLY A 249 17.15 -21.28 -14.45
C GLY A 249 17.17 -20.46 -15.74
N ARG A 250 17.38 -19.15 -15.66
CA ARG A 250 17.27 -18.25 -16.84
C ARG A 250 18.52 -18.22 -17.70
N THR A 251 19.70 -18.25 -17.08
CA THR A 251 20.99 -18.14 -17.78
C THR A 251 21.59 -19.52 -18.08
N GLY A 252 21.48 -20.43 -17.12
CA GLY A 252 22.05 -21.78 -17.20
C GLY A 252 21.47 -22.68 -16.09
N PRO A 253 21.95 -23.93 -15.96
CA PRO A 253 21.57 -24.82 -14.88
C PRO A 253 21.91 -24.19 -13.53
N GLY A 254 20.93 -24.12 -12.63
CA GLY A 254 21.05 -23.40 -11.36
C GLY A 254 20.62 -24.23 -10.16
N LYS A 255 20.75 -23.66 -8.96
CA LYS A 255 20.30 -24.27 -7.70
C LYS A 255 19.38 -23.31 -6.94
N CYS A 256 18.36 -23.86 -6.30
CA CYS A 256 17.46 -23.13 -5.42
C CYS A 256 17.47 -23.77 -4.03
N TYR A 257 17.90 -23.01 -3.04
CA TYR A 257 17.95 -23.39 -1.63
C TYR A 257 16.72 -22.84 -0.92
N ARG A 258 15.79 -23.72 -0.58
CA ARG A 258 14.57 -23.40 0.17
C ARG A 258 14.81 -23.66 1.65
N LEU A 259 14.66 -22.62 2.49
CA LEU A 259 14.92 -22.72 3.94
C LEU A 259 13.70 -23.25 4.72
N TYR A 260 12.92 -24.10 4.07
CA TYR A 260 11.75 -24.75 4.61
C TYR A 260 11.74 -26.21 4.16
N THR A 261 11.05 -27.06 4.92
CA THR A 261 10.98 -28.48 4.63
C THR A 261 10.14 -28.77 3.40
N GLU A 262 10.41 -29.88 2.74
CA GLU A 262 9.60 -30.33 1.60
C GLU A 262 8.14 -30.60 2.01
N ALA A 263 7.93 -31.07 3.25
CA ALA A 263 6.60 -31.29 3.81
C ALA A 263 5.83 -29.97 3.95
N ALA A 264 6.46 -28.92 4.46
CA ALA A 264 5.85 -27.59 4.58
C ALA A 264 5.46 -27.03 3.20
N TYR A 265 6.34 -27.17 2.20
CA TYR A 265 6.04 -26.75 0.82
C TYR A 265 4.80 -27.43 0.24
N ARG A 266 4.64 -28.75 0.48
CA ARG A 266 3.53 -29.52 -0.11
C ARG A 266 2.23 -29.38 0.66
N ASN A 267 2.27 -29.31 1.99
CA ASN A 267 1.09 -29.44 2.85
C ASN A 267 0.66 -28.13 3.52
N GLU A 268 1.58 -27.21 3.80
CA GLU A 268 1.28 -25.97 4.55
C GLU A 268 1.12 -24.77 3.61
N MET A 269 1.92 -24.70 2.53
CA MET A 269 1.83 -23.62 1.55
C MET A 269 0.63 -23.77 0.63
N MET A 270 -0.14 -22.68 0.47
CA MET A 270 -1.24 -22.61 -0.48
C MET A 270 -0.75 -22.81 -1.93
N PRO A 271 -1.54 -23.43 -2.82
CA PRO A 271 -1.11 -23.66 -4.21
C PRO A 271 -0.91 -22.36 -4.98
N ASN A 272 -1.83 -21.40 -4.82
CA ASN A 272 -1.86 -20.12 -5.51
C ASN A 272 -1.93 -18.96 -4.52
N PRO A 273 -1.45 -17.76 -4.90
CA PRO A 273 -1.61 -16.58 -4.07
C PRO A 273 -3.10 -16.17 -4.00
N VAL A 274 -3.51 -15.67 -2.83
CA VAL A 274 -4.84 -15.07 -2.67
C VAL A 274 -4.90 -13.78 -3.50
N PRO A 275 -5.94 -13.56 -4.32
CA PRO A 275 -6.02 -12.38 -5.19
C PRO A 275 -6.12 -11.09 -4.37
N GLU A 276 -5.67 -9.98 -4.96
CA GLU A 276 -5.61 -8.69 -4.26
C GLU A 276 -7.00 -8.17 -3.88
N ILE A 277 -8.03 -8.44 -4.70
CA ILE A 277 -9.42 -8.04 -4.45
C ILE A 277 -10.01 -8.57 -3.14
N GLN A 278 -9.49 -9.69 -2.61
CA GLN A 278 -9.94 -10.26 -1.34
C GLN A 278 -9.22 -9.68 -0.13
N ARG A 279 -8.19 -8.85 -0.32
CA ARG A 279 -7.24 -8.42 0.73
C ARG A 279 -7.05 -6.92 0.84
N THR A 280 -7.73 -6.12 0.02
CA THR A 280 -7.62 -4.65 0.00
C THR A 280 -8.95 -3.96 0.24
N ASN A 281 -8.92 -2.69 0.62
CA ASN A 281 -10.10 -1.84 0.66
C ASN A 281 -10.73 -1.66 -0.74
N LEU A 282 -12.02 -1.94 -0.86
CA LEU A 282 -12.77 -1.91 -2.13
C LEU A 282 -13.51 -0.59 -2.39
N ALA A 283 -13.42 0.41 -1.51
CA ALA A 283 -14.18 1.66 -1.63
C ALA A 283 -14.00 2.36 -3.00
N MET A 284 -12.78 2.44 -3.51
CA MET A 284 -12.52 3.05 -4.82
C MET A 284 -13.09 2.23 -5.98
N ILE A 285 -13.02 0.90 -5.89
CA ILE A 285 -13.51 -0.01 -6.94
C ILE A 285 -15.02 -0.02 -6.97
N VAL A 286 -15.68 -0.07 -5.81
CA VAL A 286 -17.13 0.01 -5.70
C VAL A 286 -17.64 1.33 -6.30
N LEU A 287 -16.97 2.45 -6.01
CA LEU A 287 -17.30 3.75 -6.61
C LEU A 287 -17.16 3.72 -8.14
N THR A 288 -16.08 3.12 -8.63
CA THR A 288 -15.78 2.98 -10.06
C THR A 288 -16.83 2.10 -10.77
N LEU A 289 -17.14 0.92 -10.23
CA LEU A 289 -18.15 0.01 -10.79
C LEU A 289 -19.54 0.65 -10.80
N LYS A 290 -19.92 1.36 -9.73
CA LYS A 290 -21.17 2.11 -9.67
C LYS A 290 -21.22 3.24 -10.71
N ALA A 291 -20.09 3.93 -10.95
CA ALA A 291 -20.00 4.93 -12.00
C ALA A 291 -20.12 4.35 -13.41
N MET A 292 -19.71 3.09 -13.63
CA MET A 292 -19.96 2.34 -14.89
C MET A 292 -21.42 1.91 -15.06
N GLY A 293 -22.28 2.08 -14.04
CA GLY A 293 -23.67 1.66 -14.06
C GLY A 293 -23.90 0.21 -13.57
N ILE A 294 -22.89 -0.41 -12.95
CA ILE A 294 -23.02 -1.75 -12.37
C ILE A 294 -23.61 -1.61 -10.97
N ASN A 295 -24.91 -1.92 -10.83
CA ASN A 295 -25.62 -1.79 -9.57
C ASN A 295 -25.55 -3.04 -8.69
N ASP A 296 -25.56 -4.22 -9.31
CA ASP A 296 -25.45 -5.50 -8.62
C ASP A 296 -23.98 -5.93 -8.53
N LEU A 297 -23.37 -5.58 -7.40
CA LEU A 297 -21.97 -5.88 -7.12
C LEU A 297 -21.76 -7.30 -6.60
N ILE A 298 -22.81 -7.92 -6.03
CA ILE A 298 -22.73 -9.25 -5.42
C ILE A 298 -22.69 -10.31 -6.52
N ASN A 299 -23.52 -10.15 -7.55
CA ASN A 299 -23.55 -11.06 -8.70
C ASN A 299 -22.67 -10.60 -9.87
N PHE A 300 -21.78 -9.63 -9.64
CA PHE A 300 -20.80 -9.27 -10.65
C PHE A 300 -19.85 -10.45 -10.89
N ASP A 301 -19.51 -10.68 -12.17
CA ASP A 301 -18.76 -11.84 -12.65
C ASP A 301 -17.26 -11.73 -12.33
N PHE A 302 -16.92 -11.70 -11.04
CA PHE A 302 -15.54 -11.82 -10.58
C PHE A 302 -15.04 -13.25 -10.74
N MET A 303 -13.76 -13.42 -11.09
CA MET A 303 -13.14 -14.74 -11.10
C MET A 303 -13.07 -15.35 -9.69
N ASP A 304 -12.68 -14.52 -8.71
CA ASP A 304 -12.73 -14.84 -7.30
C ASP A 304 -13.43 -13.68 -6.58
N PRO A 305 -14.68 -13.83 -6.10
CA PRO A 305 -15.42 -12.72 -5.51
C PRO A 305 -14.80 -12.29 -4.17
N PRO A 306 -14.85 -10.97 -3.86
CA PRO A 306 -14.43 -10.48 -2.55
C PRO A 306 -15.40 -10.91 -1.44
N PRO A 307 -14.95 -10.93 -0.17
CA PRO A 307 -15.84 -11.16 0.96
C PRO A 307 -16.96 -10.13 1.02
N VAL A 308 -18.20 -10.59 1.25
CA VAL A 308 -19.40 -9.73 1.30
C VAL A 308 -19.27 -8.64 2.36
N GLN A 309 -18.63 -8.93 3.50
CA GLN A 309 -18.39 -7.95 4.56
C GLN A 309 -17.56 -6.76 4.06
N THR A 310 -16.49 -7.01 3.31
CA THR A 310 -15.64 -5.95 2.73
C THR A 310 -16.41 -5.09 1.75
N LEU A 311 -17.27 -5.69 0.91
CA LEU A 311 -18.15 -4.94 0.00
C LEU A 311 -19.16 -4.08 0.75
N LEU A 312 -19.78 -4.60 1.82
CA LEU A 312 -20.73 -3.86 2.65
C LEU A 312 -20.06 -2.67 3.34
N THR A 313 -18.90 -2.88 3.96
CA THR A 313 -18.14 -1.79 4.60
C THR A 313 -17.74 -0.71 3.60
N ALA A 314 -17.36 -1.09 2.37
CA ALA A 314 -17.06 -0.15 1.29
C ALA A 314 -18.30 0.67 0.88
N LEU A 315 -19.47 0.03 0.74
CA LEU A 315 -20.74 0.72 0.46
C LEU A 315 -21.15 1.67 1.59
N GLU A 316 -21.03 1.24 2.85
CA GLU A 316 -21.29 2.08 4.03
C GLU A 316 -20.36 3.29 4.08
N GLN A 317 -19.07 3.11 3.75
CA GLN A 317 -18.11 4.20 3.67
C GLN A 317 -18.49 5.22 2.58
N LEU A 318 -18.87 4.76 1.39
CA LEU A 318 -19.30 5.63 0.30
C LEU A 318 -20.63 6.34 0.60
N PHE A 319 -21.56 5.66 1.28
CA PHE A 319 -22.80 6.27 1.77
C PHE A 319 -22.52 7.36 2.81
N ALA A 320 -21.63 7.09 3.77
CA ALA A 320 -21.20 8.09 4.76
C ALA A 320 -20.52 9.30 4.10
N LEU A 321 -19.76 9.09 3.02
CA LEU A 321 -19.17 10.16 2.22
C LEU A 321 -20.20 10.94 1.39
N SER A 322 -21.47 10.52 1.36
CA SER A 322 -22.53 11.06 0.50
C SER A 322 -22.27 10.86 -1.00
N ALA A 323 -21.42 9.88 -1.33
CA ALA A 323 -21.19 9.45 -2.71
C ALA A 323 -22.36 8.59 -3.21
N LEU A 324 -22.98 7.82 -2.31
CA LEU A 324 -24.19 7.02 -2.57
C LEU A 324 -25.40 7.58 -1.83
N ASP A 325 -26.59 7.39 -2.39
CA ASP A 325 -27.87 7.67 -1.73
C ASP A 325 -28.39 6.46 -0.92
N SER A 326 -29.58 6.59 -0.33
CA SER A 326 -30.21 5.52 0.46
C SER A 326 -30.61 4.29 -0.34
N GLU A 327 -30.70 4.41 -1.67
CA GLU A 327 -31.00 3.30 -2.57
C GLU A 327 -29.71 2.63 -3.11
N GLY A 328 -28.53 3.15 -2.74
CA GLY A 328 -27.25 2.66 -3.21
C GLY A 328 -26.91 3.08 -4.64
N LEU A 329 -27.54 4.14 -5.14
CA LEU A 329 -27.26 4.78 -6.43
C LEU A 329 -26.30 5.96 -6.26
N LEU A 330 -25.62 6.31 -7.35
CA LEU A 330 -24.57 7.32 -7.34
C LEU A 330 -25.14 8.75 -7.32
N THR A 331 -24.80 9.52 -6.30
CA THR A 331 -25.23 10.92 -6.17
C THR A 331 -24.50 11.83 -7.18
N ARG A 332 -24.92 13.10 -7.28
CA ARG A 332 -24.16 14.10 -8.07
C ARG A 332 -22.74 14.28 -7.54
N LEU A 333 -22.55 14.22 -6.22
CA LEU A 333 -21.24 14.26 -5.60
C LEU A 333 -20.44 12.99 -5.92
N GLY A 334 -21.05 11.81 -5.79
CA GLY A 334 -20.41 10.53 -6.13
C GLY A 334 -19.94 10.46 -7.58
N ARG A 335 -20.74 10.97 -8.53
CA ARG A 335 -20.35 11.09 -9.95
C ARG A 335 -19.13 11.99 -10.14
N LYS A 336 -19.06 13.13 -9.45
CA LYS A 336 -17.87 13.99 -9.48
C LYS A 336 -16.66 13.26 -8.87
N MET A 337 -16.84 12.58 -7.74
CA MET A 337 -15.78 11.85 -7.05
C MET A 337 -15.18 10.74 -7.91
N ALA A 338 -16.00 9.97 -8.62
CA ALA A 338 -15.56 8.83 -9.44
C ALA A 338 -14.62 9.23 -10.59
N VAL A 339 -14.62 10.50 -11.00
CA VAL A 339 -13.72 10.99 -12.05
C VAL A 339 -12.30 11.20 -11.52
N PHE A 340 -12.16 11.51 -10.23
CA PHE A 340 -10.87 11.83 -9.67
C PHE A 340 -10.03 10.56 -9.48
N PRO A 341 -8.71 10.63 -9.82
CA PRO A 341 -7.81 9.49 -9.76
C PRO A 341 -7.50 8.84 -8.40
N MET A 342 -8.31 9.00 -7.38
CA MET A 342 -7.85 8.95 -6.00
C MET A 342 -8.89 8.37 -5.05
N GLU A 343 -8.48 8.07 -3.82
CA GLU A 343 -9.39 7.53 -2.82
C GLU A 343 -10.60 8.44 -2.56
N PRO A 344 -11.79 7.85 -2.30
CA PRO A 344 -13.01 8.63 -2.08
C PRO A 344 -12.91 9.73 -1.02
N PRO A 345 -12.25 9.55 0.15
CA PRO A 345 -12.07 10.62 1.13
C PRO A 345 -11.30 11.83 0.58
N LEU A 346 -10.22 11.58 -0.18
CA LEU A 346 -9.41 12.62 -0.80
C LEU A 346 -10.17 13.34 -1.92
N ALA A 347 -10.93 12.60 -2.74
CA ALA A 347 -11.76 13.18 -3.79
C ALA A 347 -12.84 14.09 -3.21
N LYS A 348 -13.52 13.66 -2.13
CA LYS A 348 -14.51 14.47 -1.43
C LYS A 348 -13.90 15.75 -0.87
N MET A 349 -12.73 15.64 -0.23
CA MET A 349 -12.00 16.78 0.32
C MET A 349 -11.64 17.80 -0.77
N LEU A 350 -11.18 17.35 -1.93
CA LEU A 350 -10.84 18.22 -3.06
C LEU A 350 -12.08 18.95 -3.61
N ILE A 351 -13.20 18.25 -3.77
CA ILE A 351 -14.45 18.87 -4.25
C ILE A 351 -14.98 19.89 -3.24
N LEU A 352 -15.01 19.53 -1.95
CA LEU A 352 -15.50 20.41 -0.89
C LEU A 352 -14.59 21.64 -0.67
N SER A 353 -13.31 21.55 -1.03
CA SER A 353 -12.39 22.68 -0.95
C SER A 353 -12.71 23.83 -1.92
N ALA A 354 -13.36 23.52 -3.05
CA ALA A 354 -13.84 24.54 -3.98
C ALA A 354 -14.98 25.36 -3.34
N ASP A 355 -15.91 24.69 -2.65
CA ASP A 355 -17.03 25.32 -1.94
C ASP A 355 -16.55 26.15 -0.72
N LEU A 356 -15.44 25.76 -0.10
CA LEU A 356 -14.83 26.47 1.04
C LEU A 356 -13.78 27.52 0.63
N HIS A 357 -13.56 27.73 -0.66
CA HIS A 357 -12.57 28.67 -1.22
C HIS A 357 -11.12 28.42 -0.74
N CYS A 358 -10.73 27.16 -0.51
CA CYS A 358 -9.38 26.74 -0.08
C CYS A 358 -8.75 25.67 -0.99
N SER A 359 -9.18 25.66 -2.25
CA SER A 359 -8.83 24.65 -3.24
C SER A 359 -7.36 24.62 -3.65
N GLU A 360 -6.64 25.75 -3.72
CA GLU A 360 -5.22 25.75 -4.10
C GLU A 360 -4.37 25.00 -3.06
N GLU A 361 -4.65 25.23 -1.77
CA GLU A 361 -3.95 24.60 -0.66
C GLU A 361 -4.29 23.10 -0.58
N ILE A 362 -5.58 22.75 -0.65
CA ILE A 362 -6.02 21.35 -0.57
C ILE A 362 -5.50 20.53 -1.75
N LEU A 363 -5.54 21.07 -2.96
CA LEU A 363 -4.96 20.44 -4.14
C LEU A 363 -3.48 20.11 -3.93
N THR A 364 -2.73 21.02 -3.31
CA THR A 364 -1.31 20.82 -2.99
C THR A 364 -1.13 19.74 -1.93
N ILE A 365 -1.92 19.76 -0.85
CA ILE A 365 -1.89 18.75 0.21
C ILE A 365 -2.19 17.36 -0.35
N VAL A 366 -3.28 17.24 -1.12
CA VAL A 366 -3.68 16.01 -1.81
C VAL A 366 -2.55 15.45 -2.67
N SER A 367 -1.88 16.33 -3.43
CA SER A 367 -0.81 15.93 -4.34
C SER A 367 0.41 15.41 -3.56
N MET A 368 0.68 15.98 -2.39
CA MET A 368 1.74 15.54 -1.49
C MET A 368 1.41 14.21 -0.79
N LEU A 369 0.15 14.02 -0.35
CA LEU A 369 -0.33 12.76 0.23
C LEU A 369 -0.31 11.59 -0.76
N SER A 370 -0.50 11.88 -2.06
CA SER A 370 -0.52 10.85 -3.12
C SER A 370 0.87 10.30 -3.45
N VAL A 371 1.94 10.80 -2.81
CA VAL A 371 3.32 10.39 -3.08
C VAL A 371 3.93 9.75 -1.83
N GLN A 372 4.75 8.72 -2.05
CA GLN A 372 5.50 8.04 -1.00
C GLN A 372 6.49 8.98 -0.31
N SER A 373 6.65 8.81 1.01
CA SER A 373 7.50 9.57 1.95
C SER A 373 8.33 10.70 1.34
N VAL A 374 7.92 11.95 1.59
CA VAL A 374 8.60 13.16 1.12
C VAL A 374 9.95 13.36 1.80
N PHE A 375 10.04 13.04 3.08
CA PHE A 375 11.23 13.23 3.89
C PHE A 375 12.16 12.00 3.81
N HIS A 376 13.46 12.25 3.72
CA HIS A 376 14.50 11.25 3.77
C HIS A 376 15.25 11.34 5.10
N ARG A 377 15.33 10.24 5.85
CA ARG A 377 15.96 10.21 7.19
C ARG A 377 17.11 9.19 7.20
N PRO A 378 18.30 9.55 6.72
CA PRO A 378 19.45 8.64 6.70
C PRO A 378 19.96 8.36 8.12
N LYS A 379 20.36 7.10 8.40
CA LYS A 379 20.83 6.65 9.72
C LYS A 379 21.99 7.52 10.27
N ASP A 380 22.93 7.91 9.42
CA ASP A 380 24.12 8.68 9.85
C ASP A 380 23.83 10.15 10.17
N LYS A 381 22.75 10.73 9.62
CA LYS A 381 22.44 12.17 9.73
C LYS A 381 21.04 12.43 10.25
N GLN A 382 20.52 11.55 11.11
CA GLN A 382 19.16 11.65 11.67
C GLN A 382 18.91 13.00 12.36
N ALA A 383 19.79 13.43 13.26
CA ALA A 383 19.62 14.68 14.01
C ALA A 383 19.57 15.92 13.09
N LEU A 384 20.38 15.93 12.03
CA LEU A 384 20.39 17.02 11.05
C LEU A 384 19.11 17.01 10.20
N ALA A 385 18.65 15.84 9.76
CA ALA A 385 17.41 15.69 9.03
C ALA A 385 16.21 16.13 9.88
N ASP A 386 16.16 15.72 11.15
CA ASP A 386 15.10 16.09 12.10
C ASP A 386 15.11 17.61 12.38
N SER A 387 16.30 18.23 12.50
CA SER A 387 16.45 19.68 12.63
C SER A 387 15.95 20.45 11.41
N LYS A 388 16.25 19.97 10.20
CA LYS A 388 15.75 20.57 8.94
C LYS A 388 14.24 20.41 8.82
N LYS A 389 13.71 19.23 9.15
CA LYS A 389 12.28 18.94 9.15
C LYS A 389 11.51 19.86 10.11
N ALA A 390 12.05 20.07 11.31
CA ALA A 390 11.45 20.94 12.32
C ALA A 390 11.22 22.39 11.83
N LYS A 391 12.00 22.88 10.86
CA LYS A 391 11.81 24.22 10.27
C LYS A 391 10.52 24.35 9.46
N PHE A 392 9.97 23.23 8.97
CA PHE A 392 8.75 23.21 8.18
C PHE A 392 7.51 22.85 8.99
N HIS A 393 7.69 22.39 10.24
CA HIS A 393 6.60 21.94 11.10
C HIS A 393 5.61 23.08 11.38
N GLN A 394 4.36 22.87 10.97
CA GLN A 394 3.26 23.75 11.31
C GLN A 394 2.58 23.30 12.61
N PRO A 395 2.26 24.23 13.53
CA PRO A 395 1.63 23.88 14.80
C PRO A 395 0.24 23.28 14.67
N GLU A 396 -0.45 23.53 13.57
CA GLU A 396 -1.80 23.07 13.31
C GLU A 396 -1.85 21.59 12.88
N GLY A 397 -0.81 21.09 12.20
CA GLY A 397 -0.73 19.71 11.76
C GLY A 397 0.23 19.38 10.62
N ASP A 398 0.33 18.09 10.33
CA ASP A 398 1.24 17.53 9.32
C ASP A 398 0.78 17.82 7.88
N HIS A 399 -0.53 17.80 7.61
CA HIS A 399 -1.07 18.20 6.31
C HIS A 399 -0.58 19.60 5.88
N LEU A 400 -0.55 20.55 6.82
CA LEU A 400 -0.07 21.92 6.59
C LEU A 400 1.47 22.00 6.54
N THR A 401 2.15 21.06 7.20
CA THR A 401 3.60 20.89 7.07
C THR A 401 3.95 20.49 5.63
N LEU A 402 3.22 19.55 5.02
CA LEU A 402 3.39 19.18 3.61
C LEU A 402 3.15 20.35 2.65
N LEU A 403 2.12 21.16 2.90
CA LEU A 403 1.86 22.39 2.16
C LEU A 403 3.04 23.37 2.25
N THR A 404 3.58 23.56 3.44
CA THR A 404 4.72 24.46 3.69
C THR A 404 5.96 24.00 2.94
N VAL A 405 6.24 22.69 2.95
CA VAL A 405 7.36 22.09 2.21
C VAL A 405 7.22 22.33 0.71
N TYR A 406 6.04 22.08 0.14
CA TYR A 406 5.80 22.28 -1.29
C TYR A 406 5.93 23.75 -1.69
N ASN A 407 5.37 24.67 -0.89
CA ASN A 407 5.47 26.10 -1.15
C ASN A 407 6.91 26.62 -1.03
N ALA A 408 7.69 26.13 -0.08
CA ALA A 408 9.10 26.46 0.05
C ALA A 408 9.92 25.95 -1.16
N TRP A 409 9.60 24.76 -1.67
CA TRP A 409 10.22 24.22 -2.88
C TRP A 409 9.83 25.00 -4.16
N LYS A 410 8.56 25.41 -4.25
CA LYS A 410 8.07 26.29 -5.33
C LYS A 410 8.80 27.65 -5.29
N ALA A 411 8.99 28.23 -4.10
CA ALA A 411 9.72 29.49 -3.92
C ALA A 411 11.20 29.37 -4.30
N SER A 412 11.83 28.21 -4.09
CA SER A 412 13.21 27.92 -4.52
C SER A 412 13.32 27.52 -6.00
N LYS A 413 12.28 27.80 -6.82
CA LYS A 413 12.22 27.52 -8.26
C LYS A 413 12.41 26.04 -8.60
N PHE A 414 11.88 25.13 -7.77
CA PHE A 414 11.95 23.68 -7.98
C PHE A 414 13.37 23.12 -8.01
N SER A 415 14.28 23.71 -7.23
CA SER A 415 15.70 23.36 -7.20
C SER A 415 15.95 21.95 -6.60
N ASN A 416 16.70 21.10 -7.31
CA ASN A 416 17.15 19.81 -6.78
C ASN A 416 18.17 19.97 -5.63
N PRO A 417 19.17 20.87 -5.72
CA PRO A 417 20.07 21.15 -4.59
C PRO A 417 19.32 21.50 -3.30
N TRP A 418 18.26 22.30 -3.39
CA TRP A 418 17.45 22.67 -2.23
C TRP A 418 16.78 21.45 -1.58
N CYS A 419 16.32 20.49 -2.38
CA CYS A 419 15.77 19.24 -1.85
C CYS A 419 16.83 18.44 -1.09
N PHE A 420 18.05 18.34 -1.64
CA PHE A 420 19.15 17.62 -1.01
C PHE A 420 19.57 18.25 0.33
N GLU A 421 19.71 19.58 0.38
CA GLU A 421 20.08 20.31 1.60
C GLU A 421 19.04 20.22 2.73
N ASN A 422 17.78 19.96 2.40
CA ASN A 422 16.66 19.85 3.33
C ASN A 422 16.21 18.41 3.56
N PHE A 423 16.95 17.42 3.06
CA PHE A 423 16.62 15.99 3.19
C PHE A 423 15.23 15.65 2.63
N ILE A 424 14.87 16.27 1.51
CA ILE A 424 13.62 16.03 0.78
C ILE A 424 13.93 15.22 -0.49
N GLN A 425 13.09 14.24 -0.79
CA GLN A 425 13.25 13.44 -2.00
C GLN A 425 12.79 14.21 -3.25
N ALA A 426 13.73 14.65 -4.08
CA ALA A 426 13.42 15.43 -5.29
C ALA A 426 12.50 14.68 -6.28
N ARG A 427 12.62 13.36 -6.37
CA ARG A 427 11.75 12.51 -7.20
C ARG A 427 10.30 12.57 -6.73
N SER A 428 10.07 12.42 -5.43
CA SER A 428 8.74 12.49 -4.82
C SER A 428 8.11 13.87 -5.04
N MET A 429 8.88 14.95 -4.89
CA MET A 429 8.40 16.32 -5.15
C MET A 429 8.01 16.55 -6.61
N LYS A 430 8.81 16.05 -7.57
CA LYS A 430 8.46 16.11 -9.00
C LYS A 430 7.18 15.33 -9.30
N ARG A 431 7.05 14.12 -8.76
CA ARG A 431 5.82 13.33 -8.90
C ARG A 431 4.61 14.05 -8.30
N ALA A 432 4.75 14.68 -7.14
CA ALA A 432 3.69 15.48 -6.54
C ALA A 432 3.30 16.67 -7.43
N GLN A 433 4.27 17.34 -8.07
CA GLN A 433 4.01 18.40 -9.05
C GLN A 433 3.21 17.89 -10.26
N ASP A 434 3.57 16.71 -10.79
CA ASP A 434 2.89 16.12 -11.94
C ASP A 434 1.46 15.69 -11.58
N VAL A 435 1.27 15.06 -10.42
CA VAL A 435 -0.07 14.75 -9.88
C VAL A 435 -0.89 16.03 -9.71
N ARG A 436 -0.30 17.09 -9.16
CA ARG A 436 -0.96 18.38 -9.00
C ARG A 436 -1.43 18.96 -10.33
N LYS A 437 -0.60 18.90 -11.37
CA LYS A 437 -0.95 19.35 -12.73
C LYS A 437 -2.08 18.51 -13.34
N GLN A 438 -2.05 17.19 -13.13
CA GLN A 438 -3.14 16.31 -13.58
C GLN A 438 -4.45 16.64 -12.88
N LEU A 439 -4.43 16.79 -11.56
CA LEU A 439 -5.61 17.14 -10.76
C LEU A 439 -6.18 18.51 -11.13
N LEU A 440 -5.35 19.52 -11.42
CA LEU A 440 -5.80 20.78 -12.01
C LEU A 440 -6.56 20.56 -13.31
N GLY A 441 -6.01 19.75 -14.22
CA GLY A 441 -6.68 19.44 -15.48
C GLY A 441 -8.04 18.75 -15.29
N TYR A 442 -8.23 17.98 -14.23
CA TYR A 442 -9.54 17.44 -13.87
C TYR A 442 -10.45 18.52 -13.27
N MET A 443 -9.96 19.37 -12.36
CA MET A 443 -10.74 20.45 -11.77
C MET A 443 -11.27 21.44 -12.82
N ASP A 444 -10.43 21.83 -13.78
CA ASP A 444 -10.79 22.72 -14.89
C ASP A 444 -11.90 22.11 -15.76
N ARG A 445 -11.80 20.82 -16.10
CA ARG A 445 -12.82 20.12 -16.90
C ARG A 445 -14.19 20.05 -16.23
N TYR A 446 -14.22 20.04 -14.90
CA TYR A 446 -15.45 19.96 -14.10
C TYR A 446 -15.86 21.30 -13.47
N ASN A 447 -15.28 22.40 -13.95
CA ASN A 447 -15.60 23.77 -13.57
C ASN A 447 -15.55 23.96 -12.03
N GLN A 448 -14.45 23.51 -11.41
CA GLN A 448 -14.15 23.74 -10.01
C GLN A 448 -13.15 24.89 -9.90
N ASP A 449 -13.59 26.03 -9.37
CA ASP A 449 -12.74 27.22 -9.27
C ASP A 449 -11.57 27.00 -8.31
N VAL A 450 -10.36 27.33 -8.78
CA VAL A 450 -9.15 27.26 -7.96
C VAL A 450 -8.92 28.60 -7.26
N VAL A 451 -9.42 28.68 -6.03
CA VAL A 451 -9.26 29.82 -5.12
C VAL A 451 -8.34 29.45 -3.95
N SER A 452 -7.48 30.39 -3.55
CA SER A 452 -6.62 30.31 -2.37
C SER A 452 -7.27 30.99 -1.18
N CYS A 453 -7.15 30.36 -0.01
CA CYS A 453 -7.60 30.91 1.28
C CYS A 453 -6.55 31.78 1.98
N GLY A 454 -5.39 32.00 1.35
CA GLY A 454 -4.28 32.76 1.90
C GLY A 454 -3.74 32.13 3.18
N LYS A 455 -3.84 32.86 4.31
CA LYS A 455 -3.36 32.39 5.64
C LYS A 455 -4.45 31.78 6.51
N ASN A 456 -5.69 31.64 6.02
CA ASN A 456 -6.79 31.12 6.82
C ASN A 456 -6.83 29.57 6.81
N TYR A 457 -5.91 28.95 7.55
CA TYR A 457 -5.80 27.50 7.62
C TYR A 457 -7.01 26.80 8.28
N THR A 458 -7.92 27.55 8.90
CA THR A 458 -9.17 27.00 9.44
C THR A 458 -10.05 26.43 8.34
N GLN A 459 -10.11 27.06 7.16
CA GLN A 459 -10.88 26.55 6.03
C GLN A 459 -10.28 25.24 5.49
N VAL A 460 -8.95 25.15 5.44
CA VAL A 460 -8.23 23.91 5.08
C VAL A 460 -8.56 22.80 6.06
N ARG A 461 -8.51 23.07 7.38
CA ARG A 461 -8.85 22.08 8.41
C ARG A 461 -10.32 21.64 8.34
N ARG A 462 -11.25 22.54 8.02
CA ARG A 462 -12.67 22.19 7.77
C ARG A 462 -12.83 21.31 6.53
N ALA A 463 -12.07 21.58 5.46
CA ALA A 463 -12.05 20.72 4.28
C ALA A 463 -11.52 19.31 4.59
N LEU A 464 -10.45 19.20 5.39
CA LEU A 464 -9.93 17.92 5.89
C LEU A 464 -11.03 17.15 6.66
N CYS A 465 -11.77 17.82 7.55
CA CYS A 465 -12.92 17.22 8.25
C CYS A 465 -13.98 16.70 7.28
N GLY A 466 -14.25 17.40 6.17
CA GLY A 466 -15.24 16.99 5.17
C GLY A 466 -14.93 15.63 4.52
N GLY A 467 -13.66 15.34 4.24
CA GLY A 467 -13.22 14.07 3.66
C GLY A 467 -12.94 12.98 4.69
N PHE A 468 -12.28 13.34 5.79
CA PHE A 468 -11.70 12.40 6.75
C PHE A 468 -12.44 12.37 8.11
N PHE A 469 -13.73 12.73 8.16
CA PHE A 469 -14.50 12.72 9.41
C PHE A 469 -14.54 11.34 10.11
N ARG A 470 -14.44 10.23 9.34
CA ARG A 470 -14.35 8.86 9.88
C ARG A 470 -12.99 8.59 10.54
N HIS A 471 -11.94 9.25 10.05
CA HIS A 471 -10.56 9.12 10.54
C HIS A 471 -10.27 10.15 11.65
N ALA A 472 -11.16 10.21 12.64
CA ALA A 472 -11.04 11.11 13.77
C ALA A 472 -10.71 10.34 15.05
N ALA A 473 -9.83 10.91 15.88
CA ALA A 473 -9.46 10.36 17.17
C ALA A 473 -9.52 11.43 18.27
N LYS A 474 -9.82 10.97 19.48
CA LYS A 474 -9.88 11.80 20.69
C LYS A 474 -8.85 11.32 21.70
N LYS A 475 -8.16 12.27 22.34
CA LYS A 475 -7.25 12.00 23.45
C LYS A 475 -8.01 11.37 24.63
N ASP A 476 -7.51 10.22 25.07
CA ASP A 476 -7.97 9.51 26.25
C ASP A 476 -6.98 9.79 27.40
N PRO A 477 -7.45 10.13 28.62
CA PRO A 477 -6.58 10.41 29.76
C PRO A 477 -5.69 9.24 30.20
N GLN A 478 -6.08 7.99 29.90
CA GLN A 478 -5.37 6.80 30.36
C GLN A 478 -4.59 6.10 29.24
N GLU A 479 -5.17 5.97 28.05
CA GLU A 479 -4.65 5.10 26.98
C GLU A 479 -3.98 5.84 25.81
N GLY A 480 -3.94 7.19 25.83
CA GLY A 480 -3.35 8.00 24.76
C GLY A 480 -4.42 8.61 23.87
N TYR A 481 -4.77 7.98 22.75
CA TYR A 481 -5.91 8.37 21.90
C TYR A 481 -6.81 7.19 21.61
N LYS A 482 -8.08 7.46 21.30
CA LYS A 482 -9.07 6.48 20.85
C LYS A 482 -9.72 6.95 19.56
N THR A 483 -9.91 6.04 18.61
CA THR A 483 -10.69 6.33 17.41
C THR A 483 -12.15 6.60 17.79
N LEU A 484 -12.81 7.53 17.08
CA LEU A 484 -14.21 7.87 17.38
C LEU A 484 -15.20 6.81 16.93
N VAL A 485 -14.86 6.03 15.90
CA VAL A 485 -15.75 5.04 15.31
C VAL A 485 -15.74 3.74 16.11
N GLU A 486 -14.57 3.22 16.41
CA GLU A 486 -14.40 1.87 17.00
C GLU A 486 -13.95 1.92 18.46
N GLY A 487 -13.33 3.01 18.90
CA GLY A 487 -12.77 3.12 20.25
C GLY A 487 -11.41 2.47 20.43
N THR A 488 -10.75 2.08 19.33
CA THR A 488 -9.44 1.42 19.32
C THR A 488 -8.36 2.37 19.83
N PRO A 489 -7.47 1.92 20.73
CA PRO A 489 -6.39 2.75 21.27
C PRO A 489 -5.30 2.96 20.21
N VAL A 490 -5.06 4.22 19.87
CA VAL A 490 -4.12 4.64 18.83
C VAL A 490 -3.13 5.68 19.36
N TYR A 491 -1.96 5.78 18.72
CA TYR A 491 -0.89 6.70 19.12
C TYR A 491 -0.46 7.60 17.97
N ILE A 492 -0.01 8.83 18.24
CA ILE A 492 0.59 9.68 17.21
C ILE A 492 1.95 9.09 16.83
N HIS A 493 2.20 8.93 15.53
CA HIS A 493 3.49 8.44 15.06
C HIS A 493 4.63 9.42 15.42
N PRO A 494 5.81 8.95 15.89
CA PRO A 494 6.91 9.83 16.32
C PRO A 494 7.43 10.79 15.24
N SER A 495 7.19 10.49 13.97
CA SER A 495 7.58 11.38 12.86
C SER A 495 6.66 12.60 12.70
N SER A 496 5.51 12.65 13.37
CA SER A 496 4.53 13.72 13.25
C SER A 496 5.01 15.00 13.95
N SER A 497 4.65 16.15 13.40
CA SER A 497 4.88 17.47 14.00
C SER A 497 4.07 17.67 15.30
N LEU A 498 3.00 16.89 15.51
CA LEU A 498 2.11 16.97 16.67
C LEU A 498 2.48 16.04 17.83
N PHE A 499 3.51 15.20 17.68
CA PHE A 499 3.91 14.20 18.69
C PHE A 499 4.11 14.78 20.10
N ASN A 500 4.70 15.98 20.21
CA ASN A 500 4.95 16.64 21.50
C ASN A 500 3.84 17.59 21.96
N LYS A 501 2.87 17.95 21.11
CA LYS A 501 1.82 18.94 21.43
C LYS A 501 0.55 18.32 21.97
N ASN A 502 0.26 17.08 21.58
CA ASN A 502 -0.85 16.27 22.08
C ASN A 502 -2.21 16.99 22.17
N PRO A 503 -2.75 17.50 21.04
CA PRO A 503 -4.07 18.14 20.98
C PRO A 503 -5.20 17.18 21.37
N GLU A 504 -6.33 17.71 21.87
CA GLU A 504 -7.42 16.85 22.35
C GLU A 504 -8.16 16.09 21.23
N TRP A 505 -8.34 16.73 20.07
CA TRP A 505 -9.06 16.17 18.92
C TRP A 505 -8.19 16.25 17.67
N VAL A 506 -8.10 15.13 16.96
CA VAL A 506 -7.27 15.02 15.76
C VAL A 506 -7.98 14.26 14.65
N ILE A 507 -7.59 14.59 13.41
CA ILE A 507 -7.83 13.76 12.24
C ILE A 507 -6.50 13.19 11.77
N TYR A 508 -6.53 11.96 11.28
CA TYR A 508 -5.38 11.26 10.69
C TYR A 508 -5.67 10.87 9.24
N HIS A 509 -4.62 10.71 8.44
CA HIS A 509 -4.77 10.23 7.06
C HIS A 509 -4.88 8.71 7.02
N GLU A 510 -3.90 8.03 7.62
CA GLU A 510 -3.75 6.57 7.63
C GLU A 510 -3.46 6.06 9.05
N LEU A 511 -3.91 4.84 9.33
CA LEU A 511 -3.48 4.06 10.50
C LEU A 511 -2.52 2.99 10.03
N VAL A 512 -1.37 2.88 10.70
CA VAL A 512 -0.37 1.86 10.41
C VAL A 512 -0.15 1.02 11.64
N MET A 513 -0.39 -0.27 11.51
CA MET A 513 -0.07 -1.26 12.53
C MET A 513 1.41 -1.67 12.42
N THR A 514 2.17 -1.43 13.49
CA THR A 514 3.53 -2.00 13.65
C THR A 514 3.57 -2.84 14.93
N THR A 515 4.25 -2.37 15.97
CA THR A 515 4.16 -2.93 17.33
C THR A 515 2.95 -2.37 18.09
N LYS A 516 2.52 -1.17 17.72
CA LYS A 516 1.32 -0.47 18.17
C LYS A 516 0.64 0.17 16.97
N GLU A 517 -0.61 0.56 17.15
CA GLU A 517 -1.36 1.30 16.14
C GLU A 517 -0.94 2.77 16.15
N TYR A 518 -0.35 3.22 15.04
CA TYR A 518 0.11 4.59 14.88
C TYR A 518 -0.71 5.34 13.83
N MET A 519 -1.18 6.54 14.21
CA MET A 519 -1.75 7.54 13.32
C MET A 519 -0.64 8.29 12.60
N ARG A 520 -0.74 8.38 11.27
CA ARG A 520 0.15 9.19 10.43
C ARG A 520 -0.58 10.35 9.78
N GLU A 521 0.19 11.38 9.46
CA GLU A 521 -0.27 12.66 8.93
C GLU A 521 -1.43 13.23 9.76
N VAL A 522 -1.11 13.67 10.97
CA VAL A 522 -2.11 14.07 11.97
C VAL A 522 -2.34 15.57 11.91
N THR A 523 -3.59 16.01 12.07
CA THR A 523 -3.93 17.44 12.14
C THR A 523 -4.92 17.69 13.26
N ALA A 524 -4.67 18.72 14.07
CA ALA A 524 -5.57 19.09 15.15
C ALA A 524 -6.90 19.55 14.54
N ILE A 525 -8.03 19.33 15.21
CA ILE A 525 -9.34 19.79 14.76
C ILE A 525 -10.19 20.28 15.92
N GLU A 526 -11.24 21.05 15.61
CA GLU A 526 -12.29 21.35 16.58
C GLU A 526 -13.48 20.40 16.37
N PRO A 527 -14.10 19.89 17.46
CA PRO A 527 -15.19 18.91 17.36
C PRO A 527 -16.43 19.46 16.65
N LYS A 528 -16.64 20.79 16.66
CA LYS A 528 -17.76 21.44 15.95
C LYS A 528 -17.72 21.18 14.44
N TRP A 529 -16.52 21.12 13.87
CA TRP A 529 -16.36 20.90 12.43
C TRP A 529 -16.75 19.49 12.01
N LEU A 530 -16.60 18.49 12.89
CA LEU A 530 -17.06 17.12 12.61
C LEU A 530 -18.59 17.04 12.53
N THR A 531 -19.28 17.74 13.44
CA THR A 531 -20.75 17.80 13.43
C THR A 531 -21.31 18.59 12.24
N GLU A 532 -20.60 19.62 11.78
CA GLU A 532 -20.95 20.36 10.57
C GLU A 532 -20.69 19.54 9.29
N ALA A 533 -19.55 18.84 9.23
CA ALA A 533 -19.12 18.08 8.05
C ALA A 533 -19.94 16.80 7.83
N ALA A 534 -20.36 16.13 8.90
CA ALA A 534 -21.09 14.88 8.84
C ALA A 534 -22.20 14.82 9.92
N PRO A 535 -23.30 15.59 9.77
CA PRO A 535 -24.38 15.65 10.76
C PRO A 535 -25.19 14.35 10.87
N THR A 536 -25.16 13.50 9.84
CA THR A 536 -25.77 12.18 9.86
C THR A 536 -24.99 11.19 10.72
N PHE A 537 -23.67 11.37 10.80
CA PHE A 537 -22.75 10.48 11.51
C PHE A 537 -22.51 10.95 12.95
N PHE A 538 -22.21 12.24 13.13
CA PHE A 538 -21.93 12.83 14.44
C PHE A 538 -23.11 13.65 14.93
N LYS A 539 -23.53 13.37 16.17
CA LYS A 539 -24.53 14.17 16.89
C LYS A 539 -23.93 14.67 18.20
N VAL A 540 -24.20 15.92 18.54
CA VAL A 540 -23.82 16.48 19.84
C VAL A 540 -24.61 15.74 20.91
N ALA A 541 -23.91 15.20 21.91
CA ALA A 541 -24.55 14.56 23.04
C ALA A 541 -25.37 15.59 23.83
N ASP A 542 -26.62 15.24 24.15
CA ASP A 542 -27.49 16.06 24.97
C ASP A 542 -26.89 16.25 26.37
N ALA A 543 -26.62 17.49 26.77
CA ALA A 543 -25.98 17.82 28.05
C ALA A 543 -26.78 17.31 29.26
N ASN A 544 -28.08 17.09 29.08
CA ASN A 544 -28.99 16.62 30.13
C ASN A 544 -29.05 15.10 30.26
N LYS A 545 -28.38 14.33 29.38
CA LYS A 545 -28.39 12.86 29.41
C LYS A 545 -26.98 12.29 29.51
N ILE A 546 -26.75 11.47 30.54
CA ILE A 546 -25.50 10.72 30.69
C ILE A 546 -25.42 9.68 29.57
N SER A 547 -24.37 9.75 28.75
CA SER A 547 -24.13 8.76 27.69
C SER A 547 -23.88 7.37 28.27
N ARG A 548 -24.19 6.31 27.51
CA ARG A 548 -23.92 4.91 27.94
C ARG A 548 -22.44 4.71 28.33
N ARG A 549 -21.52 5.32 27.58
CA ARG A 549 -20.08 5.32 27.88
C ARG A 549 -19.77 5.98 29.22
N LYS A 550 -20.26 7.20 29.46
CA LYS A 550 -20.04 7.92 30.72
C LYS A 550 -20.65 7.21 31.93
N ARG A 551 -21.72 6.42 31.73
CA ARG A 551 -22.31 5.56 32.76
C ARG A 551 -21.46 4.29 33.06
N GLN A 552 -20.67 3.83 32.09
CA GLN A 552 -19.80 2.66 32.22
C GLN A 552 -18.39 3.01 32.70
N GLU A 553 -18.00 4.28 32.63
CA GLU A 553 -16.72 4.77 33.16
C GLU A 553 -16.63 4.50 34.67
N LYS A 554 -15.55 3.83 35.08
CA LYS A 554 -15.22 3.58 36.48
C LYS A 554 -14.05 4.47 36.85
N ILE A 555 -14.18 5.19 37.96
CA ILE A 555 -13.09 5.95 38.55
C ILE A 555 -12.31 5.05 39.50
N GLU A 556 -10.99 5.00 39.34
CA GLU A 556 -10.08 4.37 40.29
C GLU A 556 -9.29 5.46 41.03
N PRO A 557 -8.96 5.25 42.31
CA PRO A 557 -8.12 6.19 43.04
C PRO A 557 -6.72 6.24 42.45
N LEU A 558 -6.01 7.34 42.73
CA LEU A 558 -4.62 7.52 42.32
C LEU A 558 -3.75 6.36 42.83
N PHE A 559 -2.82 5.92 41.99
CA PHE A 559 -1.87 4.86 42.36
C PHE A 559 -1.01 5.30 43.53
N ASN A 560 -1.07 4.54 44.63
CA ASN A 560 -0.20 4.70 45.79
C ASN A 560 0.77 3.52 45.85
N ARG A 561 2.09 3.78 45.73
CA ARG A 561 3.14 2.75 45.75
C ARG A 561 3.17 1.93 47.04
N TYR A 562 2.69 2.49 48.15
CA TYR A 562 2.75 1.88 49.48
C TYR A 562 1.53 1.02 49.82
N GLU A 563 0.44 1.11 49.06
CA GLU A 563 -0.78 0.33 49.27
C GLU A 563 -0.94 -0.71 48.17
N LYS A 564 -1.41 -1.92 48.52
CA LYS A 564 -1.63 -2.92 47.47
C LYS A 564 -2.89 -2.56 46.67
N PRO A 565 -2.92 -2.86 45.36
CA PRO A 565 -4.06 -2.55 44.51
C PRO A 565 -5.38 -3.09 45.10
N ASN A 566 -6.39 -2.22 45.19
CA ASN A 566 -7.75 -2.52 45.67
C ASN A 566 -7.92 -2.83 47.17
N GLU A 567 -6.91 -2.60 48.04
CA GLU A 567 -7.08 -2.75 49.50
C GLU A 567 -8.05 -1.73 50.11
N TRP A 568 -8.13 -0.53 49.53
CA TRP A 568 -9.10 0.52 49.90
C TRP A 568 -10.57 0.10 49.73
N ARG A 569 -10.86 -0.99 49.00
CA ARG A 569 -12.25 -1.43 48.78
C ARG A 569 -12.82 -2.04 50.06
N LEU A 570 -13.94 -1.50 50.54
CA LEU A 570 -14.71 -2.02 51.68
C LEU A 570 -15.06 -3.50 51.57
N SER A 571 -15.21 -4.03 50.35
CA SER A 571 -15.45 -5.46 50.09
C SER A 571 -14.30 -6.36 50.51
N ARG A 572 -13.04 -5.87 50.49
CA ARG A 572 -11.85 -6.62 50.91
C ARG A 572 -11.54 -6.47 52.40
N LEU A 573 -11.97 -5.36 53.02
CA LEU A 573 -11.83 -5.16 54.47
C LEU A 573 -12.70 -6.13 55.28
N LYS A 574 -13.88 -6.51 54.77
CA LYS A 574 -14.82 -7.42 55.45
C LYS A 574 -14.38 -8.89 55.53
N THR A 575 -13.35 -9.30 54.80
CA THR A 575 -12.81 -10.68 54.85
C THR A 575 -11.91 -10.95 56.06
N GLY A 576 -11.59 -9.95 56.90
CA GLY A 576 -10.71 -10.08 58.07
C GLY A 576 -11.40 -10.24 59.43
N SER A 577 -12.73 -10.18 59.53
CA SER A 577 -13.45 -10.10 60.82
C SER A 577 -14.54 -11.17 60.99
N ARG A 578 -14.18 -12.44 60.80
CA ARG A 578 -14.83 -13.56 61.48
C ARG A 578 -13.78 -14.33 62.28
N VAL A 579 -13.28 -13.69 63.34
CA VAL A 579 -12.70 -14.43 64.46
C VAL A 579 -13.88 -15.11 65.14
N SER A 580 -13.96 -16.43 64.99
CA SER A 580 -14.83 -17.29 65.78
C SER A 580 -14.45 -17.13 67.24
N GLN A 581 -15.23 -16.37 68.01
CA GLN A 581 -15.26 -16.57 69.46
C GLN A 581 -16.04 -17.87 69.71
N THR A 582 -15.31 -18.96 69.81
CA THR A 582 -15.74 -20.16 70.53
C THR A 582 -15.07 -20.12 71.91
N PHE A 583 -15.93 -20.27 72.93
CA PHE A 583 -15.73 -20.29 74.38
C PHE A 583 -14.35 -20.66 74.92
#